data_AF-A0A3S0HN21-F1
#
_entry.id   AF-A0A3S0HN21-F1
#
_cell.length_a   1.000
_cell.length_b   1.000
_cell.length_c   1.000
_cell.angle_alpha   90.00
_cell.angle_beta   90.00
_cell.angle_gamma   90.00
#
_symmetry.space_group_name_H-M   'P 1'
#
loop_
_entity.id
_entity.type
_entity.pdbx_description
1 polymer ?
#
loop_
_entity_poly.entity_id
_entity_poly.type
_entity_poly.pdbx_seq_one_letter_code
_entity_poly.pdbx_strand_id
1 'polypeptide(L)'
;MGQQLIAFGIECLKTQGVDLVFTYGDPGVYAKVGFCPIGEACVKAPLTLSHPEGWLGQSLTGDTIEPVPGATRCVEALNKSHYW
;
A
#
# COMPACT_ATOMS: atom_id res chain seq x y z
N MET A 1 -9.90 -6.32 16.09
CA MET A 1 -9.53 -4.94 16.44
C MET A 1 -8.71 -4.27 15.35
N GLY A 2 -7.44 -4.65 15.09
CA GLY A 2 -6.61 -3.95 14.08
C GLY A 2 -7.18 -3.91 12.65
N GLN A 3 -7.65 -5.05 12.14
CA GLN A 3 -8.24 -5.13 10.79
C GLN A 3 -9.49 -4.27 10.60
N GLN A 4 -10.30 -4.11 11.66
CA GLN A 4 -11.51 -3.28 11.59
C GLN A 4 -11.15 -1.80 11.43
N LEU A 5 -10.07 -1.35 12.08
CA LEU A 5 -9.58 0.01 11.92
C LEU A 5 -9.06 0.25 10.49
N ILE A 6 -8.33 -0.72 9.93
CA ILE A 6 -7.84 -0.63 8.55
C ILE A 6 -9.01 -0.60 7.56
N ALA A 7 -9.98 -1.49 7.71
CA ALA A 7 -11.17 -1.52 6.88
C ALA A 7 -11.97 -0.21 6.95
N PHE A 8 -12.16 0.34 8.15
CA PHE A 8 -12.80 1.64 8.32
C PHE A 8 -12.03 2.77 7.61
N GLY A 9 -10.70 2.78 7.74
CA GLY A 9 -9.85 3.75 7.04
C GLY A 9 -9.95 3.66 5.51
N ILE A 10 -9.98 2.44 4.97
CA ILE A 10 -10.19 2.19 3.54
C ILE A 10 -11.52 2.77 3.06
N GLU A 11 -12.62 2.51 3.77
CA GLU A 11 -13.93 3.05 3.41
C GLU A 11 -13.95 4.59 3.47
N CYS A 12 -13.28 5.18 4.46
CA CYS A 12 -13.13 6.64 4.54
C CYS A 12 -12.32 7.23 3.35
N LEU A 13 -11.29 6.53 2.88
CA LEU A 13 -10.50 6.95 1.72
C LEU A 13 -11.29 6.81 0.40
N LYS A 14 -12.10 5.75 0.28
CA LYS A 14 -13.03 5.58 -0.85
C LYS A 14 -14.00 6.75 -0.98
N THR A 15 -14.62 7.19 0.13
CA THR A 15 -15.56 8.32 0.08
C THR A 15 -14.89 9.67 -0.25
N GLN A 16 -13.57 9.76 -0.08
CA GLN A 16 -12.76 10.93 -0.47
C GLN A 16 -12.24 10.86 -1.91
N GLY A 17 -12.57 9.81 -2.67
CA GLY A 17 -12.13 9.66 -4.05
C GLY A 17 -10.67 9.26 -4.21
N VAL A 18 -10.10 8.55 -3.22
CA VAL A 18 -8.77 7.96 -3.36
C VAL A 18 -8.86 6.68 -4.20
N ASP A 19 -8.02 6.57 -5.21
CA ASP A 19 -8.04 5.43 -6.15
C ASP A 19 -7.24 4.23 -5.67
N LEU A 20 -6.05 4.48 -5.11
CA LEU A 20 -5.07 3.46 -4.76
C LEU A 20 -4.51 3.70 -3.35
N VAL A 21 -4.34 2.62 -2.59
CA VAL A 21 -3.63 2.66 -1.31
C VAL A 21 -2.52 1.61 -1.29
N PHE A 22 -1.41 1.97 -0.64
CA PHE A 22 -0.23 1.13 -0.54
C PHE A 22 0.19 0.99 0.91
N THR A 23 0.77 -0.16 1.25
CA THR A 23 1.32 -0.43 2.57
C THR A 23 2.57 -1.29 2.46
N TYR A 24 3.36 -1.29 3.53
CA TYR A 24 4.52 -2.14 3.66
C TYR A 24 4.41 -2.97 4.95
N GLY A 25 4.40 -4.30 4.82
CA GLY A 25 4.30 -5.23 5.95
C GLY A 25 3.83 -6.63 5.58
N ASP A 26 3.39 -7.42 6.55
CA ASP A 26 3.08 -8.84 6.38
C ASP A 26 1.87 -9.08 5.43
N PRO A 27 2.08 -9.74 4.27
CA PRO A 27 1.00 -10.09 3.33
C PRO A 27 -0.14 -10.89 3.98
N GLY A 28 0.16 -11.79 4.93
CA GLY A 28 -0.82 -12.61 5.62
C GLY A 28 -1.76 -11.82 6.55
N VAL A 29 -1.33 -10.63 6.99
CA VAL A 29 -2.15 -9.72 7.79
C VAL A 29 -3.03 -8.86 6.87
N TYR A 30 -2.43 -8.22 5.88
CA TYR A 30 -3.11 -7.23 5.04
C TYR A 30 -3.99 -7.85 3.94
N ALA A 31 -3.71 -9.08 3.50
CA ALA A 31 -4.59 -9.80 2.57
C ALA A 31 -6.02 -9.97 3.10
N LYS A 32 -6.20 -10.00 4.43
CA LYS A 32 -7.51 -10.13 5.09
C LYS A 32 -8.41 -8.90 4.91
N VAL A 33 -7.85 -7.76 4.48
CA VAL A 33 -8.60 -6.53 4.23
C VAL A 33 -8.47 -6.05 2.77
N GLY A 34 -8.01 -6.93 1.88
CA GLY A 34 -8.06 -6.74 0.43
C GLY A 34 -6.78 -6.20 -0.22
N PHE A 35 -5.68 -6.09 0.52
CA PHE A 35 -4.38 -5.81 -0.09
C PHE A 35 -3.81 -7.06 -0.79
N CYS A 36 -3.06 -6.85 -1.86
CA CYS A 36 -2.30 -7.88 -2.54
C CYS A 36 -0.85 -7.42 -2.78
N PRO A 37 0.11 -8.35 -2.92
CA PRO A 37 1.47 -8.02 -3.31
C PRO A 37 1.50 -7.32 -4.66
N ILE A 38 2.29 -6.26 -4.77
CA ILE A 38 2.56 -5.57 -6.03
C ILE A 38 4.07 -5.54 -6.28
N GLY A 39 4.46 -5.59 -7.55
CA GLY A 39 5.86 -5.49 -7.91
C GLY A 39 6.35 -4.03 -7.94
N GLU A 40 7.62 -3.80 -7.60
CA GLU A 40 8.27 -2.49 -7.75
C GLU A 40 8.31 -2.00 -9.21
N ALA A 41 8.16 -2.90 -10.18
CA ALA A 41 8.01 -2.56 -11.60
C ALA A 41 6.62 -1.99 -11.93
N CYS A 42 5.59 -2.28 -11.13
CA CYS A 42 4.25 -1.71 -11.27
C CYS A 42 4.18 -0.37 -10.55
N VAL A 43 4.50 -0.33 -9.25
CA VAL A 43 4.58 0.91 -8.48
C VAL A 43 5.85 0.86 -7.64
N LYS A 44 6.75 1.82 -7.87
CA LYS A 44 8.03 1.87 -7.17
C LYS A 44 7.85 2.29 -5.70
N ALA A 45 8.41 1.51 -4.78
CA ALA A 45 8.44 1.84 -3.36
C ALA A 45 9.25 3.13 -3.10
N PRO A 46 8.96 3.86 -1.99
CA PRO A 46 9.60 5.15 -1.74
C PRO A 46 11.05 5.00 -1.28
N LEU A 47 11.41 3.85 -0.69
CA LEU A 47 12.76 3.46 -0.31
C LEU A 47 13.00 1.99 -0.66
N THR A 48 14.26 1.56 -0.61
CA THR A 48 14.64 0.15 -0.80
C THR A 48 13.97 -0.72 0.26
N LEU A 49 13.34 -1.80 -0.19
CA LEU A 49 12.60 -2.71 0.66
C LEU A 49 13.50 -3.80 1.24
N SER A 50 13.43 -4.01 2.55
CA SER A 50 14.06 -5.14 3.23
C SER A 50 13.36 -6.47 2.94
N HIS A 51 12.05 -6.44 2.68
CA HIS A 51 11.16 -7.57 2.40
C HIS A 51 10.28 -7.27 1.18
N PRO A 52 10.76 -7.48 -0.06
CA PRO A 52 10.03 -7.10 -1.27
C PRO A 52 8.59 -7.64 -1.35
N GLU A 53 8.33 -8.83 -0.78
CA GLU A 53 6.99 -9.43 -0.70
C GLU A 53 5.99 -8.62 0.13
N GLY A 54 6.50 -7.76 1.03
CA GLY A 54 5.70 -6.92 1.91
C GLY A 54 5.22 -5.63 1.26
N TRP A 55 5.57 -5.35 0.01
CA TRP A 55 5.03 -4.22 -0.74
C TRP A 55 3.68 -4.56 -1.32
N LEU A 56 2.63 -3.95 -0.76
CA LEU A 56 1.25 -4.31 -1.03
C LEU A 56 0.46 -3.11 -1.52
N GLY A 57 -0.48 -3.38 -2.41
CA GLY A 57 -1.42 -2.39 -2.94
C GLY A 57 -2.87 -2.87 -2.86
N GLN A 58 -3.80 -1.92 -2.87
CA GLN A 58 -5.22 -2.17 -3.03
C GLN A 58 -5.83 -1.08 -3.89
N SER A 59 -6.57 -1.50 -4.91
CA SER A 59 -7.45 -0.61 -5.67
C SER A 59 -8.73 -0.37 -4.89
N LEU A 60 -9.10 0.91 -4.76
CA LEU A 60 -10.30 1.36 -4.07
C LEU A 60 -11.47 1.57 -5.03
N THR A 61 -11.21 1.65 -6.34
CA THR A 61 -12.24 1.71 -7.40
C THR A 61 -12.67 0.33 -7.89
N GLY A 62 -11.87 -0.71 -7.59
CA GLY A 62 -12.08 -2.08 -8.08
C GLY A 62 -11.37 -2.38 -9.40
N ASP A 63 -10.72 -1.37 -10.01
CA ASP A 63 -9.94 -1.54 -11.23
C ASP A 63 -8.59 -2.21 -10.95
N THR A 64 -7.97 -2.76 -11.99
CA THR A 64 -6.60 -3.27 -11.93
C THR A 64 -5.63 -2.11 -11.62
N ILE A 65 -4.64 -2.38 -10.76
CA ILE A 65 -3.54 -1.44 -10.53
C ILE A 65 -2.59 -1.49 -11.74
N GLU A 66 -2.71 -0.49 -12.61
CA GLU A 66 -1.81 -0.32 -13.76
C GLU A 66 -0.45 0.25 -13.33
N PRO A 67 0.63 0.01 -14.10
CA PRO A 67 1.94 0.57 -13.80
C PRO A 67 1.91 2.09 -13.70
N VAL A 68 2.35 2.61 -12.56
CA VAL A 68 2.44 4.05 -12.29
C VAL A 68 3.89 4.50 -12.46
N PRO A 69 4.19 5.37 -13.44
CA PRO A 69 5.55 5.84 -13.65
C PRO A 69 6.01 6.78 -12.52
N GLY A 70 7.30 6.73 -12.21
CA GLY A 70 7.92 7.57 -11.18
C GLY A 70 8.18 6.82 -9.88
N ALA A 71 8.45 7.57 -8.81
CA ALA A 71 8.67 7.03 -7.48
C ALA A 71 7.61 7.57 -6.52
N THR A 72 7.11 6.70 -5.64
CA THR A 72 6.31 7.15 -4.51
C THR A 72 7.20 7.93 -3.54
N ARG A 73 6.59 8.81 -2.73
CA ARG A 73 7.29 9.55 -1.69
C ARG A 73 6.63 9.28 -0.35
N CYS A 74 7.45 8.97 0.65
CA CYS A 74 6.99 8.86 2.01
C CYS A 74 6.99 10.22 2.71
N VAL A 75 6.07 10.43 3.66
CA VAL A 75 6.12 11.58 4.57
C VAL A 75 7.39 11.55 5.41
N GLU A 76 7.95 12.72 5.73
CA GLU A 76 9.26 12.85 6.38
C GLU A 76 9.39 12.01 7.66
N ALA A 77 8.33 11.95 8.47
CA ALA A 77 8.32 11.17 9.71
C ALA A 77 8.60 9.67 9.52
N LEU A 78 8.21 9.11 8.37
CA LEU A 78 8.35 7.70 8.01
C LEU A 78 9.41 7.45 6.92
N ASN A 79 10.04 8.50 6.39
CA ASN A 79 11.09 8.42 5.36
C ASN A 79 12.45 8.03 5.96
N LYS A 80 12.52 6.88 6.63
CA LYS A 80 13.72 6.34 7.28
C LYS A 80 13.90 4.88 6.86
N SER A 81 15.05 4.53 6.30
CA SER A 81 15.29 3.22 5.69
C SER A 81 15.04 2.02 6.60
N HIS A 82 15.18 2.15 7.93
CA HIS A 82 14.95 1.03 8.84
C HIS A 82 13.47 0.63 9.00
N TYR A 83 12.53 1.42 8.49
CA TYR A 83 11.10 1.06 8.43
C TYR A 83 10.72 0.35 7.11
N TRP A 84 11.62 0.36 6.12
CA TRP A 84 11.37 -0.10 4.75
C TRP A 84 12.21 -1.34 4.44
#